data_AF-A0A158EF15-F1
#
_entry.id   AF-A0A158EF15-F1
#
_cell.length_a   1.000
_cell.length_b   1.000
_cell.length_c   1.000
_cell.angle_alpha   90.00
_cell.angle_beta   90.00
_cell.angle_gamma   90.00
#
_symmetry.space_group_name_H-M   'P 1'
#
loop_
_entity.id
_entity.type
_entity.pdbx_description
1 polymer ?
#
loop_
_entity_poly.entity_id
_entity_poly.type
_entity_poly.pdbx_seq_one_letter_code
_entity_poly.pdbx_strand_id
1 'polypeptide(L)'
;MEHRLFRTISMVWVGSLLTLGLVAAPVLFSMLDRTSAGSVAAQLFRIEAIIGVICALALIVIGNRFVKSGIVDYKRVRWVVAVMLVCVLIGYFALQPFMNSLRMAAQETGSDLASSPYAKEFGILHGISSAIYLIECLFGIALIWRLPGAAPVKVVPKGKSAKVAAKRARS
;
A
#
# COMPACT_ATOMS: atom_id res chain seq x y z
N MET A 1 -10.77 -14.52 -14.28
CA MET A 1 -9.35 -14.12 -14.28
C MET A 1 -9.11 -12.86 -13.47
N GLU A 2 -9.91 -11.81 -13.64
CA GLU A 2 -9.76 -10.51 -12.94
C GLU A 2 -9.68 -10.60 -11.40
N HIS A 3 -10.44 -11.50 -10.74
CA HIS A 3 -10.36 -11.70 -9.28
C HIS A 3 -9.00 -12.25 -8.83
N ARG A 4 -8.41 -13.16 -9.62
CA ARG A 4 -7.08 -13.72 -9.32
C ARG A 4 -6.01 -12.65 -9.47
N LEU A 5 -6.10 -11.84 -10.53
CA LEU A 5 -5.21 -10.71 -10.77
C LEU A 5 -5.28 -9.68 -9.64
N PHE A 6 -6.49 -9.26 -9.22
CA PHE A 6 -6.69 -8.33 -8.11
C PHE A 6 -5.99 -8.82 -6.84
N ARG A 7 -6.16 -10.11 -6.51
CA ARG A 7 -5.55 -10.71 -5.33
C ARG A 7 -4.04 -10.78 -5.43
N THR A 8 -3.50 -11.20 -6.57
CA THR A 8 -2.04 -11.25 -6.78
C THR A 8 -1.41 -9.87 -6.63
N ILE A 9 -1.98 -8.83 -7.26
CA ILE A 9 -1.49 -7.45 -7.13
C ILE A 9 -1.54 -6.99 -5.66
N SER A 10 -2.64 -7.28 -4.96
CA SER A 10 -2.78 -6.93 -3.54
C SER A 10 -1.72 -7.63 -2.68
N MET A 11 -1.49 -8.92 -2.90
CA MET A 11 -0.50 -9.69 -2.13
C MET A 11 0.93 -9.24 -2.41
N VAL A 12 1.26 -8.90 -3.66
CA VAL A 12 2.59 -8.38 -4.02
C VAL A 12 2.84 -7.05 -3.31
N TRP A 13 1.91 -6.11 -3.39
CA TRP A 13 2.07 -4.79 -2.77
C TRP A 13 2.09 -4.88 -1.23
N VAL A 14 1.13 -5.57 -0.61
CA VAL A 14 1.11 -5.69 0.85
C VAL A 14 2.32 -6.48 1.35
N GLY A 15 2.76 -7.48 0.61
CA GLY A 15 3.97 -8.25 0.92
C GLY A 15 5.22 -7.38 0.89
N SER A 16 5.43 -6.61 -0.18
CA SER A 16 6.59 -5.71 -0.30
C SER A 16 6.61 -4.65 0.80
N LEU A 17 5.47 -4.02 1.07
CA LEU A 17 5.30 -3.03 2.13
C LEU A 17 5.71 -3.59 3.50
N LEU A 18 5.21 -4.77 3.87
CA LEU A 18 5.55 -5.41 5.15
C LEU A 18 7.03 -5.82 5.21
N THR A 19 7.56 -6.42 4.14
CA THR A 19 8.97 -6.84 4.09
C THR A 19 9.91 -5.66 4.22
N LEU A 20 9.66 -4.56 3.52
CA LEU A 20 10.55 -3.40 3.55
C LEU A 20 10.53 -2.69 4.91
N GLY A 21 9.35 -2.53 5.50
CA GLY A 21 9.21 -1.85 6.80
C GLY A 21 9.66 -2.68 7.99
N LEU A 22 9.30 -3.97 8.04
CA LEU A 22 9.51 -4.82 9.22
C LEU A 22 10.79 -5.64 9.17
N VAL A 23 11.37 -5.85 7.99
CA VAL A 23 12.56 -6.71 7.82
C VAL A 23 13.71 -5.91 7.23
N ALA A 24 13.55 -5.36 6.02
CA ALA A 24 14.66 -4.75 5.31
C ALA A 24 15.22 -3.52 6.06
N ALA A 25 14.36 -2.61 6.52
CA ALA A 25 14.81 -1.44 7.27
C ALA A 25 15.56 -1.81 8.57
N PRO A 26 15.03 -2.64 9.50
CA PRO A 26 15.79 -3.06 10.68
C PRO A 26 17.12 -3.74 10.36
N VAL A 27 17.15 -4.63 9.35
CA VAL A 27 18.37 -5.33 8.95
C VAL A 27 19.42 -4.33 8.44
N LEU A 28 19.04 -3.37 7.61
CA LEU A 28 19.95 -2.32 7.13
C LEU A 28 20.54 -1.51 8.28
N PHE A 29 19.72 -1.08 9.24
CA PHE A 29 20.20 -0.32 10.40
C PHE A 29 21.01 -1.15 11.41
N SER A 30 20.92 -2.49 11.36
CA SER A 30 21.78 -3.38 12.15
C SER A 30 23.13 -3.68 11.51
N MET A 31 23.21 -3.59 10.17
CA MET A 31 24.39 -4.02 9.41
C MET A 31 25.25 -2.88 8.89
N LEU A 32 24.68 -1.69 8.68
CA LEU A 32 25.37 -0.52 8.12
C LEU A 32 25.44 0.62 9.15
N ASP A 33 26.35 1.56 8.91
CA ASP A 33 26.31 2.86 9.58
C ASP A 33 25.00 3.60 9.27
N ARG A 34 24.59 4.52 10.14
CA ARG A 34 23.28 5.18 10.06
C ARG A 34 23.07 5.94 8.74
N THR A 35 24.13 6.52 8.20
CA THR A 35 24.07 7.34 6.99
C THR A 35 23.90 6.45 5.76
N SER A 36 24.71 5.39 5.65
CA SER A 36 24.56 4.39 4.59
C SER A 36 23.22 3.66 4.68
N ALA A 37 22.80 3.19 5.86
CA ALA A 37 21.51 2.54 6.09
C ALA A 37 20.34 3.44 5.66
N GLY A 38 20.36 4.71 6.07
CA GLY A 38 19.35 5.70 5.70
C GLY A 38 19.29 5.97 4.20
N SER A 39 20.44 5.98 3.51
CA SER A 39 20.50 6.18 2.05
C SER A 39 19.88 5.01 1.28
N VAL A 40 20.18 3.77 1.67
CA VAL A 40 19.61 2.57 1.04
C VAL A 40 18.13 2.45 1.37
N ALA A 41 17.74 2.69 2.64
CA ALA A 41 16.35 2.69 3.04
C ALA A 41 15.53 3.70 2.22
N ALA A 42 16.04 4.93 2.02
CA ALA A 42 15.37 5.94 1.21
C ALA A 42 15.15 5.50 -0.25
N GLN A 43 16.09 4.74 -0.83
CA GLN A 43 15.92 4.17 -2.18
C GLN A 43 14.87 3.06 -2.19
N LEU A 44 14.88 2.15 -1.21
CA LEU A 44 13.88 1.08 -1.11
C LEU A 44 12.47 1.65 -0.94
N PHE A 45 12.29 2.64 -0.05
CA PHE A 45 10.99 3.29 0.14
C PHE A 45 10.55 4.11 -1.07
N ARG A 46 11.48 4.64 -1.87
CA ARG A 46 11.15 5.27 -3.17
C ARG A 46 10.55 4.26 -4.14
N ILE A 47 11.22 3.12 -4.28
CA ILE A 47 10.76 2.04 -5.17
C ILE A 47 9.40 1.54 -4.70
N GLU A 48 9.25 1.31 -3.39
CA GLU A 48 7.97 0.90 -2.79
C GLU A 48 6.87 1.92 -3.02
N ALA A 49 7.13 3.22 -2.87
CA ALA A 49 6.13 4.25 -3.12
C ALA A 49 5.65 4.24 -4.58
N ILE A 50 6.56 4.03 -5.55
CA ILE A 50 6.20 3.91 -6.96
C ILE A 50 5.38 2.64 -7.21
N ILE A 51 5.82 1.49 -6.69
CA ILE A 51 5.09 0.22 -6.77
C ILE A 51 3.69 0.39 -6.17
N GLY A 52 3.59 0.99 -4.98
CA GLY A 52 2.34 1.21 -4.28
C GLY A 52 1.37 2.09 -5.06
N VAL A 53 1.83 3.17 -5.69
CA VAL A 53 1.00 3.99 -6.58
C VAL A 53 0.49 3.17 -7.77
N ILE A 54 1.37 2.43 -8.46
CA ILE A 54 1.00 1.61 -9.61
C ILE A 54 -0.02 0.54 -9.21
N CYS A 55 0.23 -0.17 -8.11
CA CYS A 55 -0.66 -1.20 -7.57
C CYS A 55 -2.01 -0.61 -7.16
N ALA A 56 -2.02 0.51 -6.42
CA ALA A 56 -3.24 1.17 -6.00
C ALA A 56 -4.12 1.61 -7.19
N LEU A 57 -3.51 2.24 -8.20
CA LEU A 57 -4.24 2.66 -9.40
C LEU A 57 -4.82 1.45 -10.15
N ALA A 58 -4.03 0.39 -10.34
CA ALA A 58 -4.50 -0.85 -10.96
C ALA A 58 -5.68 -1.48 -10.18
N LEU A 59 -5.56 -1.56 -8.85
CA LEU A 59 -6.60 -2.10 -7.98
C LEU A 59 -7.87 -1.24 -7.98
N ILE A 60 -7.76 0.09 -8.01
CA ILE A 60 -8.91 0.99 -8.13
C ILE A 60 -9.61 0.80 -9.48
N VAL A 61 -8.87 0.69 -10.58
CA VAL A 61 -9.44 0.46 -11.93
C VAL A 61 -10.19 -0.87 -11.97
N ILE A 62 -9.57 -1.96 -11.51
CA ILE A 62 -10.21 -3.29 -11.48
C ILE A 62 -11.41 -3.28 -10.52
N GLY A 63 -11.27 -2.69 -9.33
CA GLY A 63 -12.33 -2.56 -8.33
C GLY A 63 -13.55 -1.79 -8.86
N ASN A 64 -13.33 -0.73 -9.65
CA ASN A 64 -14.40 0.04 -10.28
C ASN A 64 -15.23 -0.80 -11.26
N ARG A 65 -14.60 -1.73 -11.98
CA ARG A 65 -15.30 -2.66 -12.87
C ARG A 65 -16.19 -3.63 -12.08
N PHE A 66 -15.72 -4.11 -10.94
CA PHE A 66 -16.51 -4.99 -10.06
C PHE A 66 -17.69 -4.28 -9.39
N VAL A 67 -17.51 -3.04 -8.96
CA VAL A 67 -18.60 -2.23 -8.38
C VAL A 67 -19.68 -1.95 -9.43
N LYS A 68 -19.31 -1.60 -10.67
CA LYS A 68 -20.26 -1.43 -11.78
C LYS A 68 -21.02 -2.72 -12.12
N SER A 69 -20.44 -3.87 -11.81
CA SER A 69 -21.06 -5.20 -12.02
C SER A 69 -21.99 -5.63 -10.87
N GLY A 70 -22.18 -4.80 -9.83
CA GLY A 70 -23.16 -5.03 -8.76
C GLY A 70 -22.63 -5.79 -7.53
N ILE A 71 -21.32 -6.03 -7.41
CA ILE A 71 -20.74 -6.74 -6.26
C ILE A 71 -20.44 -5.73 -5.13
N VAL A 72 -21.27 -5.73 -4.09
CA VAL A 72 -21.25 -4.71 -3.02
C VAL A 72 -19.95 -4.74 -2.18
N ASP A 73 -19.34 -5.90 -1.99
CA ASP A 73 -18.12 -6.05 -1.18
C ASP A 73 -16.92 -5.26 -1.73
N TYR A 74 -16.87 -5.05 -3.05
CA TYR A 74 -15.79 -4.30 -3.69
C TYR A 74 -15.84 -2.78 -3.43
N LYS A 75 -16.98 -2.24 -2.94
CA LYS A 75 -17.04 -0.82 -2.52
C LYS A 75 -16.14 -0.55 -1.32
N ARG A 76 -16.16 -1.43 -0.31
CA ARG A 76 -15.33 -1.28 0.90
C ARG A 76 -13.86 -1.48 0.59
N VAL A 77 -13.54 -2.49 -0.22
CA VAL A 77 -12.17 -2.78 -0.68
C VAL A 77 -11.57 -1.59 -1.42
N ARG A 78 -12.35 -0.94 -2.31
CA ARG A 78 -11.90 0.26 -3.01
C ARG A 78 -11.53 1.40 -2.06
N TRP A 79 -12.31 1.63 -1.02
CA TRP A 79 -12.00 2.67 -0.03
C TRP A 79 -10.74 2.36 0.76
N VAL A 80 -10.49 1.10 1.12
CA VAL A 80 -9.23 0.69 1.75
C VAL A 80 -8.04 1.00 0.85
N VAL A 81 -8.10 0.60 -0.42
CA VAL A 81 -7.04 0.90 -1.40
C VAL A 81 -6.84 2.41 -1.60
N ALA A 82 -7.93 3.19 -1.60
CA ALA A 82 -7.85 4.65 -1.72
C ALA A 82 -7.17 5.29 -0.51
N VAL A 83 -7.47 4.82 0.71
CA VAL A 83 -6.80 5.28 1.93
C VAL A 83 -5.31 4.92 1.89
N MET A 84 -4.97 3.69 1.51
CA MET A 84 -3.57 3.28 1.34
C MET A 84 -2.84 4.15 0.31
N LEU A 85 -3.46 4.46 -0.82
CA LEU A 85 -2.89 5.39 -1.80
C LEU A 85 -2.60 6.77 -1.20
N VAL A 86 -3.53 7.30 -0.41
CA VAL A 86 -3.32 8.58 0.30
C VAL A 86 -2.15 8.47 1.29
N CYS A 87 -2.03 7.34 2.01
CA CYS A 87 -0.88 7.09 2.87
C CYS A 87 0.44 7.11 2.09
N VAL A 88 0.55 6.46 0.93
CA VAL A 88 1.75 6.50 0.09
C VAL A 88 2.08 7.93 -0.36
N LEU A 89 1.06 8.66 -0.84
CA LEU A 89 1.24 10.02 -1.35
C LEU A 89 1.70 10.98 -0.26
N ILE A 90 1.12 10.91 0.93
CA ILE A 90 1.52 11.78 2.04
C ILE A 90 2.86 11.29 2.63
N GLY A 91 2.95 10.00 2.94
CA GLY A 91 4.09 9.39 3.62
C GLY A 91 5.40 9.51 2.86
N TYR A 92 5.36 9.33 1.53
CA TYR A 92 6.55 9.49 0.68
C TYR A 92 6.56 10.83 -0.04
N PHE A 93 5.61 11.10 -0.93
CA PHE A 93 5.73 12.24 -1.85
C PHE A 93 5.61 13.60 -1.17
N ALA A 94 4.82 13.71 -0.10
CA ALA A 94 4.70 14.96 0.66
C ALA A 94 5.83 15.12 1.70
N LEU A 95 6.14 14.08 2.50
CA LEU A 95 7.10 14.20 3.61
C LEU A 95 8.57 14.03 3.21
N GLN A 96 8.88 13.21 2.20
CA GLN A 96 10.26 12.92 1.79
C GLN A 96 11.04 14.18 1.36
N PRO A 97 10.46 15.14 0.60
CA PRO A 97 11.16 16.37 0.23
C PRO A 97 11.65 17.18 1.44
N PHE A 98 10.84 17.29 2.49
CA PHE A 98 11.20 18.01 3.72
C PHE A 98 12.31 17.27 4.51
N MET A 99 12.22 15.95 4.61
CA MET A 99 13.31 15.16 5.21
C MET A 99 14.62 15.32 4.43
N ASN A 100 14.53 15.40 3.09
CA ASN A 100 15.70 15.58 2.25
C ASN A 100 16.30 16.99 2.37
N SER A 101 15.47 18.04 2.48
CA SER A 101 15.96 19.41 2.68
C SER A 101 16.72 19.55 3.99
N LEU A 102 16.27 18.90 5.07
CA LEU A 102 17.01 18.90 6.34
C LEU A 102 18.35 18.16 6.24
N ARG A 103 18.42 17.05 5.50
CA ARG A 103 19.69 16.36 5.23
C ARG A 103 20.67 17.24 4.46
N MET A 104 20.19 17.92 3.42
CA MET A 104 21.04 18.82 2.62
C MET A 104 21.56 19.99 3.46
N ALA A 105 20.70 20.61 4.28
CA ALA A 105 21.10 21.70 5.18
C ALA A 105 22.15 21.25 6.22
N ALA A 106 22.04 20.02 6.75
CA ALA A 106 23.06 19.45 7.63
C ALA A 106 24.41 19.27 6.90
N GLN A 107 24.37 18.76 5.66
CA GLN A 107 25.58 18.58 4.84
C GLN A 107 26.26 19.90 4.49
N GLU A 108 25.49 20.96 4.18
CA GLU A 108 26.01 22.30 3.90
C GLU A 108 26.75 22.91 5.10
N THR A 109 26.35 22.55 6.32
CA THR A 109 27.04 22.98 7.55
C THR A 109 28.25 22.09 7.92
N GLY A 110 28.60 21.13 7.06
CA GLY A 110 29.73 20.21 7.28
C GLY A 110 29.51 19.22 8.41
N SER A 111 28.26 19.07 8.88
CA SER A 111 27.90 18.20 9.98
C SER A 111 27.12 16.98 9.48
N ASP A 112 27.23 15.87 10.21
CA ASP A 112 26.30 14.75 9.99
C ASP A 112 24.91 15.16 10.50
N LEU A 113 23.85 14.65 9.88
CA LEU A 113 22.47 14.98 10.25
C LEU A 113 22.22 14.74 11.74
N ALA A 114 22.80 13.67 12.30
CA ALA A 114 22.65 13.30 13.70
C ALA A 114 23.34 14.26 14.67
N SER A 115 24.40 14.96 14.25
CA SER A 115 25.12 15.95 15.06
C SER A 115 24.71 17.39 14.76
N SER A 116 23.86 17.59 13.75
CA SER A 116 23.35 18.89 13.33
C SER A 116 22.15 19.37 14.20
N PRO A 117 21.87 20.68 14.24
CA PRO A 117 20.65 21.21 14.87
C PRO A 117 19.35 20.70 14.22
N TYR A 118 19.43 20.17 12.99
CA TYR A 118 18.29 19.63 12.24
C TYR A 118 17.88 18.22 12.67
N ALA A 119 18.67 17.54 13.52
CA ALA A 119 18.42 16.16 13.95
C ALA A 119 17.03 15.97 14.58
N LYS A 120 16.59 16.92 15.41
CA LYS A 120 15.30 16.87 16.10
C LYS A 120 14.13 16.97 15.12
N GLU A 121 14.18 17.92 14.20
CA GLU A 121 13.13 18.15 13.21
C GLU A 121 13.04 16.98 12.23
N PHE A 122 14.19 16.46 11.80
CA PHE A 122 14.25 15.24 11.01
C PHE A 122 13.63 14.05 11.76
N GLY A 123 13.93 13.88 13.04
CA GLY A 123 13.36 12.81 13.87
C GLY A 123 11.83 12.88 13.98
N ILE A 124 11.26 14.08 14.08
CA ILE A 124 9.80 14.30 14.10
C ILE A 124 9.18 13.91 12.76
N LEU A 125 9.71 14.43 11.64
CA LEU A 125 9.21 14.10 10.30
C LEU A 125 9.34 12.60 10.01
N HIS A 126 10.47 12.00 10.40
CA HIS A 126 10.68 10.56 10.27
C HIS A 126 9.64 9.79 11.08
N GLY A 127 9.41 10.14 12.34
CA GLY A 127 8.39 9.50 13.19
C GLY A 127 6.97 9.60 12.61
N ILE A 128 6.59 10.77 12.06
CA ILE A 128 5.30 10.95 11.39
C ILE A 128 5.21 10.05 10.16
N SER A 129 6.25 10.01 9.33
CA SER A 129 6.30 9.15 8.13
C SER A 129 6.20 7.67 8.50
N SER A 130 6.88 7.23 9.56
CA SER A 130 6.81 5.86 10.08
C SER A 130 5.41 5.51 10.59
N ALA A 131 4.74 6.44 11.27
CA ALA A 131 3.36 6.23 11.73
C ALA A 131 2.39 6.06 10.54
N ILE A 132 2.51 6.91 9.51
CA ILE A 132 1.72 6.78 8.27
C ILE A 132 1.98 5.43 7.60
N TYR A 133 3.25 5.02 7.51
CA TYR A 133 3.64 3.73 6.93
C TYR A 133 3.05 2.55 7.72
N LEU A 134 3.08 2.60 9.06
CA LEU A 134 2.46 1.57 9.90
C LEU A 134 0.95 1.51 9.71
N ILE A 135 0.27 2.66 9.62
CA ILE A 135 -1.16 2.72 9.31
C ILE A 135 -1.43 2.07 7.95
N GLU A 136 -0.60 2.36 6.93
CA GLU A 136 -0.69 1.72 5.62
C GLU A 136 -0.54 0.20 5.71
N CYS A 137 0.43 -0.31 6.48
CA CYS A 137 0.61 -1.74 6.74
C CYS A 137 -0.64 -2.38 7.35
N LEU A 138 -1.27 -1.72 8.34
CA LEU A 138 -2.50 -2.21 8.96
C LEU A 138 -3.65 -2.27 7.95
N PHE A 139 -3.80 -1.26 7.10
CA PHE A 139 -4.77 -1.28 6.01
C PHE A 139 -4.46 -2.35 4.97
N GLY A 140 -3.19 -2.59 4.66
CA GLY A 140 -2.75 -3.68 3.79
C GLY A 140 -3.12 -5.05 4.33
N ILE A 141 -2.86 -5.31 5.61
CA ILE A 141 -3.29 -6.55 6.27
C ILE A 141 -4.82 -6.68 6.24
N ALA A 142 -5.55 -5.61 6.56
CA ALA A 142 -7.01 -5.60 6.51
C ALA A 142 -7.55 -5.83 5.09
N LEU A 143 -6.86 -5.34 4.06
CA LEU A 143 -7.18 -5.58 2.65
C LEU A 143 -7.08 -7.07 2.35
N ILE A 144 -5.95 -7.71 2.66
CA ILE A 144 -5.73 -9.14 2.41
C ILE A 144 -6.74 -9.99 3.19
N TRP A 145 -7.01 -9.67 4.45
CA TRP A 145 -7.96 -10.39 5.29
C TRP A 145 -9.39 -10.39 4.73
N ARG A 146 -9.76 -9.33 4.00
CA ARG A 146 -11.09 -9.20 3.39
C ARG A 146 -11.19 -9.83 2.01
N LEU A 147 -10.09 -10.23 1.39
CA LEU A 147 -10.13 -10.84 0.06
C LEU A 147 -10.62 -12.29 0.16
N PRO A 148 -11.67 -12.67 -0.61
CA PRO A 148 -12.15 -14.05 -0.60
C PRO A 148 -11.07 -15.04 -1.06
N GLY A 149 -10.88 -16.13 -0.32
CA GLY A 149 -9.96 -17.22 -0.68
C GLY A 149 -10.38 -17.95 -1.96
N ALA A 150 -11.70 -18.08 -2.19
CA ALA A 150 -12.29 -18.64 -3.40
C ALA A 150 -12.86 -17.55 -4.32
N ALA A 151 -12.92 -17.81 -5.63
CA ALA A 151 -13.57 -16.88 -6.56
C ALA A 151 -15.04 -16.68 -6.15
N PRO A 152 -15.54 -15.43 -6.05
CA PRO A 152 -16.92 -15.20 -5.65
C PRO A 152 -17.87 -15.90 -6.63
N VAL A 153 -18.74 -16.76 -6.11
CA VAL A 153 -19.79 -17.40 -6.89
C VAL A 153 -20.78 -16.32 -7.31
N LYS A 154 -21.06 -16.20 -8.61
CA LYS A 154 -22.10 -15.27 -9.09
C LYS A 154 -23.42 -15.64 -8.42
N VAL A 155 -23.97 -14.73 -7.61
CA VAL A 155 -25.31 -14.89 -7.05
C VAL A 155 -26.29 -14.86 -8.21
N VAL A 156 -26.85 -16.02 -8.59
CA VAL A 156 -27.93 -16.10 -9.56
C VAL A 156 -29.18 -15.53 -8.87
N PRO A 157 -29.81 -14.46 -9.40
CA PRO A 157 -31.04 -13.94 -8.81
C PRO A 157 -32.09 -15.05 -8.78
N LYS A 158 -32.73 -15.28 -7.62
CA LYS A 158 -33.74 -16.35 -7.41
C LYS A 158 -34.75 -16.44 -8.57
N GLY A 159 -35.19 -15.28 -9.09
CA GLY A 159 -36.13 -15.20 -10.22
C GLY A 159 -35.60 -15.66 -11.58
N LYS A 160 -34.28 -15.57 -11.84
CA LYS A 160 -33.68 -16.11 -13.08
C LYS A 160 -33.50 -17.62 -13.00
N SER A 161 -33.12 -18.15 -11.84
CA SER A 161 -32.98 -19.61 -11.64
C SER A 161 -34.33 -20.33 -11.78
N ALA A 162 -35.39 -19.77 -11.18
CA ALA A 162 -36.74 -20.32 -11.29
C ALA A 162 -37.27 -20.29 -12.74
N LYS A 163 -37.03 -19.20 -13.48
CA LYS A 163 -37.42 -19.11 -14.90
C LYS A 163 -36.66 -20.08 -15.81
N VAL A 164 -35.37 -20.31 -15.56
CA VAL A 164 -34.56 -21.27 -16.33
C VAL A 164 -34.97 -22.71 -16.04
N ALA A 165 -35.25 -23.04 -14.77
CA ALA A 165 -35.78 -24.36 -14.38
C ALA A 165 -37.17 -24.61 -14.98
N ALA A 166 -38.07 -23.62 -14.92
CA ALA A 166 -39.41 -23.72 -15.51
C ALA A 166 -39.38 -23.86 -17.03
N LYS A 167 -38.39 -23.25 -17.71
CA LYS A 167 -38.21 -23.39 -19.17
C LYS A 167 -37.73 -24.79 -19.56
N ARG A 168 -36.86 -25.41 -18.76
CA ARG A 168 -36.41 -26.80 -18.98
C ARG A 168 -37.49 -27.86 -18.71
N ALA A 169 -38.42 -27.59 -17.80
CA ALA A 169 -39.52 -28.50 -17.52
C ALA A 169 -40.62 -28.48 -18.61
N ARG A 170 -40.56 -27.52 -19.54
CA ARG A 170 -41.52 -27.36 -20.66
C ARG A 170 -40.97 -27.77 -22.02
N SER A 171 -39.72 -28.27 -22.07
CA SER A 171 -39.06 -28.81 -23.26
C SER A 171 -38.85 -30.29 -23.10
#